data_AF-A0AAF0ZA33-F1
#
_entry.id   AF-A0AAF0ZA33-F1
#
_cell.length_a   1.000
_cell.length_b   1.000
_cell.length_c   1.000
_cell.angle_alpha   90.00
_cell.angle_beta   90.00
_cell.angle_gamma   90.00
#
_symmetry.space_group_name_H-M   'P 1'
#
loop_
_entity.id
_entity.type
_entity.pdbx_description
1 polymer ?
#
loop_
_entity_poly.entity_id
_entity_poly.type
_entity_poly.pdbx_seq_one_letter_code
_entity_poly.pdbx_strand_id
1 'polypeptide(L)'
;MLIEYDKKIQIYVFSFNRGIFLRNCLESIKICMPQFPVNIVDDYSDDDETLNILSEWSGEANVIRIKPIKDNISIGGLQNNMNFAFQHAFNHKAEFALFLQDDQQMVRKLTERDLDAFQKFFSRNINSFQLHTCFMKLSKEKFDNSNTYLDSSEQAYFRPLNGKLLAGFCDTGIYKVDRFFEFVDKLVIGQEIGETAANIVEKVNNDIFESKGIQMGIYAYPFMMFLPMAISYRNKSRDPIHWLIEKLGGAGFYPYELMNEEEIEKLFERHLSERPYAENYLTCHGVEDLKTWAFSGGVTITSHRGGLIKFLGNTLNSLNIWRKFKKLKSKLNSINK
;
A
#
# COMPACT_ATOMS: atom_id res chain seq x y z
N MET A 1 -5.81 -14.70 29.34
CA MET A 1 -6.52 -14.38 28.08
C MET A 1 -5.65 -13.65 27.04
N LEU A 2 -4.42 -13.23 27.33
CA LEU A 2 -3.56 -12.48 26.38
C LEU A 2 -2.84 -13.34 25.31
N ILE A 3 -2.84 -14.68 25.42
CA ILE A 3 -1.99 -15.57 24.61
C ILE A 3 -2.59 -15.91 23.22
N GLU A 4 -3.88 -15.65 22.98
CA GLU A 4 -4.54 -16.01 21.70
C GLU A 4 -4.44 -14.93 20.60
N TYR A 5 -4.19 -13.66 20.96
CA TYR A 5 -4.15 -12.57 19.98
C TYR A 5 -2.89 -12.60 19.09
N ASP A 6 -1.74 -12.99 19.66
CA ASP A 6 -0.46 -13.08 18.92
C ASP A 6 -0.50 -14.02 17.71
N LYS A 7 -1.48 -14.94 17.68
CA LYS A 7 -1.65 -15.91 16.60
C LYS A 7 -2.66 -15.47 15.53
N LYS A 8 -3.46 -14.43 15.79
CA LYS A 8 -4.48 -13.99 14.82
C LYS A 8 -3.87 -13.15 13.70
N ILE A 9 -3.06 -12.14 14.02
CA ILE A 9 -2.52 -11.21 13.01
C ILE A 9 -1.02 -11.02 13.21
N GLN A 10 -0.25 -11.13 12.13
CA GLN A 10 1.13 -10.66 12.05
C GLN A 10 1.18 -9.41 11.16
N ILE A 11 1.76 -8.31 11.67
CA ILE A 11 1.89 -7.05 10.92
C ILE A 11 3.25 -7.02 10.23
N TYR A 12 3.27 -6.64 8.95
CA TYR A 12 4.48 -6.46 8.16
C TYR A 12 4.49 -5.06 7.56
N VAL A 13 5.57 -4.31 7.82
CA VAL A 13 5.82 -2.99 7.25
C VAL A 13 6.98 -3.09 6.26
N PHE A 14 6.70 -2.88 4.98
CA PHE A 14 7.71 -2.88 3.92
C PHE A 14 8.32 -1.49 3.76
N SER A 15 9.64 -1.38 3.87
CA SER A 15 10.34 -0.10 3.89
C SER A 15 11.55 -0.08 2.95
N PHE A 16 11.80 1.08 2.34
CA PHE A 16 13.05 1.38 1.64
C PHE A 16 13.34 2.89 1.58
N ASN A 17 14.37 3.32 2.28
CA ASN A 17 14.90 4.69 2.26
C ASN A 17 13.89 5.83 2.54
N ARG A 18 13.03 5.66 3.54
CA ARG A 18 11.96 6.61 3.89
C ARG A 18 11.74 6.72 5.40
N GLY A 19 12.79 7.01 6.15
CA GLY A 19 12.81 7.00 7.61
C GLY A 19 11.65 7.74 8.28
N ILE A 20 11.36 9.00 7.91
CA ILE A 20 10.23 9.75 8.50
C ILE A 20 8.86 9.09 8.25
N PHE A 21 8.66 8.50 7.07
CA PHE A 21 7.43 7.80 6.73
C PHE A 21 7.32 6.51 7.54
N LEU A 22 8.39 5.72 7.58
CA LEU A 22 8.48 4.51 8.38
C LEU A 22 8.16 4.79 9.86
N ARG A 23 8.75 5.84 10.45
CA ARG A 23 8.46 6.25 11.83
C ARG A 23 6.96 6.49 12.03
N ASN A 24 6.33 7.28 11.17
CA ASN A 24 4.90 7.58 11.26
C ASN A 24 4.02 6.33 11.16
N CYS A 25 4.34 5.44 10.21
CA CYS A 25 3.65 4.17 10.04
C CYS A 25 3.73 3.33 11.33
N LEU A 26 4.94 3.15 11.87
CA LEU A 26 5.17 2.35 13.09
C LEU A 26 4.52 2.96 14.34
N GLU A 27 4.62 4.28 14.53
CA GLU A 27 3.98 4.98 15.65
C GLU A 27 2.45 4.83 15.58
N SER A 28 1.87 4.94 14.39
CA SER A 28 0.44 4.74 14.21
C SER A 28 -0.01 3.29 14.49
N ILE A 29 0.82 2.29 14.14
CA ILE A 29 0.57 0.88 14.48
C ILE A 29 0.62 0.68 15.99
N LYS A 30 1.61 1.24 16.68
CA LYS A 30 1.75 1.14 18.13
C LYS A 30 0.54 1.72 18.87
N ILE A 31 -0.10 2.76 18.33
CA ILE A 31 -1.32 3.33 18.92
C ILE A 31 -2.56 2.51 18.56
N CYS A 32 -2.68 2.07 17.31
CA CYS A 32 -3.92 1.51 16.77
C CYS A 32 -4.04 -0.03 16.90
N MET A 33 -2.92 -0.73 17.04
CA MET A 33 -2.79 -2.20 17.10
C MET A 33 -1.67 -2.64 18.07
N PRO A 34 -1.59 -2.12 19.31
CA PRO A 34 -0.48 -2.39 20.24
C PRO A 34 -0.32 -3.88 20.62
N GLN A 35 -1.38 -4.67 20.47
CA GLN A 35 -1.42 -6.06 20.88
C GLN A 35 -0.90 -7.04 19.82
N PHE A 36 -0.52 -6.56 18.63
CA PHE A 36 -0.11 -7.44 17.53
C PHE A 36 1.38 -7.28 17.21
N PRO A 37 2.08 -8.39 16.92
CA PRO A 37 3.49 -8.36 16.59
C PRO A 37 3.76 -7.62 15.27
N VAL A 38 4.78 -6.76 15.31
CA VAL A 38 5.23 -5.95 14.16
C VAL A 38 6.55 -6.50 13.62
N ASN A 39 6.60 -6.72 12.32
CA ASN A 39 7.79 -7.13 11.58
C ASN A 39 8.13 -6.04 10.56
N ILE A 40 9.31 -5.44 10.67
CA ILE A 40 9.80 -4.45 9.72
C ILE A 40 10.64 -5.18 8.67
N VAL A 41 10.16 -5.18 7.42
CA VAL A 41 10.85 -5.82 6.30
C VAL A 41 11.54 -4.74 5.47
N ASP A 42 12.82 -4.50 5.78
CA ASP A 42 13.67 -3.51 5.15
C ASP A 42 14.31 -4.07 3.86
N ASP A 43 14.06 -3.41 2.71
CA ASP A 43 14.68 -3.73 1.41
C ASP A 43 16.11 -3.18 1.29
N TYR A 44 16.86 -3.37 2.38
CA TYR A 44 18.25 -2.98 2.56
C TYR A 44 18.49 -1.47 2.42
N SER A 45 17.79 -0.68 3.24
CA SER A 45 17.97 0.78 3.27
C SER A 45 19.41 1.17 3.61
N ASP A 46 19.86 2.27 3.05
CA ASP A 46 21.24 2.77 3.19
C ASP A 46 21.34 4.23 3.61
N ASP A 47 20.20 4.92 3.79
CA ASP A 47 20.18 6.27 4.36
C ASP A 47 20.18 6.25 5.90
N ASP A 48 20.84 7.25 6.48
CA ASP A 48 21.01 7.35 7.94
C ASP A 48 19.67 7.49 8.68
N GLU A 49 18.68 8.18 8.11
CA GLU A 49 17.38 8.38 8.76
C GLU A 49 16.69 7.03 8.96
N THR A 50 16.51 6.24 7.90
CA THR A 50 15.89 4.91 8.00
C THR A 50 16.69 3.98 8.91
N LEU A 51 18.01 3.96 8.81
CA LEU A 51 18.86 3.11 9.67
C LEU A 51 18.71 3.46 11.16
N ASN A 52 18.58 4.75 11.50
CA ASN A 52 18.32 5.18 12.87
C ASN A 52 16.94 4.71 13.35
N ILE A 53 15.90 4.84 12.53
CA ILE A 53 14.55 4.33 12.88
C ILE A 53 14.59 2.81 13.12
N LEU A 54 15.24 2.04 12.25
CA LEU A 54 15.37 0.59 12.40
C LEU A 54 16.09 0.21 13.70
N SER A 55 17.13 0.96 14.07
CA SER A 55 17.85 0.74 15.34
C SER A 55 16.95 1.04 16.55
N GLU A 56 16.23 2.16 16.55
CA GLU A 56 15.31 2.55 17.63
C GLU A 56 14.22 1.50 17.85
N TRP A 57 13.63 0.98 16.77
CA TRP A 57 12.52 0.04 16.84
C TRP A 57 12.93 -1.42 17.07
N SER A 58 14.23 -1.75 17.05
CA SER A 58 14.71 -3.13 17.23
C SER A 58 14.36 -3.76 18.58
N GLY A 59 14.02 -2.95 19.60
CA GLY A 59 13.54 -3.41 20.90
C GLY A 59 12.02 -3.67 20.96
N GLU A 60 11.25 -3.15 20.01
CA GLU A 60 9.77 -3.22 20.00
C GLU A 60 9.22 -4.03 18.81
N ALA A 61 9.96 -4.11 17.71
CA ALA A 61 9.57 -4.80 16.48
C ALA A 61 10.69 -5.72 15.98
N ASN A 62 10.31 -6.76 15.24
CA ASN A 62 11.25 -7.65 14.59
C ASN A 62 11.79 -7.01 13.30
N VAL A 63 13.06 -6.63 13.27
CA VAL A 63 13.69 -5.97 12.12
C VAL A 63 14.39 -6.99 11.22
N ILE A 64 13.90 -7.10 9.98
CA ILE A 64 14.35 -8.08 8.99
C ILE A 64 14.91 -7.32 7.79
N ARG A 65 16.23 -7.39 7.59
CA ARG A 65 16.91 -6.71 6.49
C ARG A 65 17.21 -7.68 5.35
N ILE A 66 16.54 -7.51 4.21
CA ILE A 66 16.67 -8.41 3.06
C ILE A 66 17.76 -7.88 2.13
N LYS A 67 18.94 -8.49 2.20
CA LYS A 67 20.07 -8.14 1.32
C LYS A 67 19.81 -8.55 -0.13
N PRO A 68 20.12 -7.71 -1.12
CA PRO A 68 20.23 -8.18 -2.50
C PRO A 68 21.43 -9.14 -2.64
N ILE A 69 21.25 -10.30 -3.29
CA ILE A 69 22.37 -11.21 -3.58
C ILE A 69 23.22 -10.62 -4.71
N LYS A 70 24.55 -10.76 -4.58
CA LYS A 70 25.58 -10.10 -5.39
C LYS A 70 25.72 -10.64 -6.82
N ASP A 71 25.03 -11.72 -7.17
CA ASP A 71 25.17 -12.41 -8.46
C ASP A 71 23.96 -12.18 -9.36
N ASN A 72 23.86 -11.01 -10.00
CA ASN A 72 22.88 -10.65 -11.05
C ASN A 72 21.38 -10.85 -10.75
N ILE A 73 21.02 -11.35 -9.57
CA ILE A 73 19.66 -11.60 -9.10
C ILE A 73 19.49 -10.75 -7.85
N SER A 74 19.04 -9.51 -8.03
CA SER A 74 18.60 -8.69 -6.91
C SER A 74 17.48 -9.45 -6.19
N ILE A 75 17.63 -9.78 -4.91
CA ILE A 75 16.53 -10.30 -4.05
C ILE A 75 15.69 -9.14 -3.48
N GLY A 76 16.03 -7.90 -3.81
CA GLY A 76 15.20 -6.75 -3.46
C GLY A 76 13.89 -6.68 -4.25
N GLY A 77 12.97 -5.85 -3.77
CA GLY A 77 11.67 -5.63 -4.41
C GLY A 77 10.49 -6.14 -3.59
N LEU A 78 9.39 -5.40 -3.70
CA LEU A 78 8.21 -5.53 -2.86
C LEU A 78 7.62 -6.95 -2.86
N GLN A 79 7.40 -7.56 -4.02
CA GLN A 79 6.78 -8.89 -4.09
C GLN A 79 7.66 -10.00 -3.50
N ASN A 80 8.99 -9.87 -3.58
CA ASN A 80 9.88 -10.82 -2.91
C ASN A 80 9.80 -10.68 -1.38
N ASN A 81 9.76 -9.45 -0.89
CA ASN A 81 9.56 -9.17 0.53
C ASN A 81 8.20 -9.67 1.03
N MET A 82 7.15 -9.57 0.20
CA MET A 82 5.84 -10.13 0.48
C MET A 82 5.85 -11.66 0.53
N ASN A 83 6.53 -12.35 -0.41
CA ASN A 83 6.70 -13.80 -0.36
C ASN A 83 7.40 -14.25 0.94
N PHE A 84 8.45 -13.54 1.35
CA PHE A 84 9.10 -13.77 2.64
C PHE A 84 8.10 -13.58 3.80
N ALA A 85 7.33 -12.49 3.80
CA ALA A 85 6.35 -12.20 4.84
C ALA A 85 5.25 -13.26 4.94
N PHE A 86 4.74 -13.77 3.80
CA PHE A 86 3.78 -14.87 3.79
C PHE A 86 4.35 -16.14 4.41
N GLN A 87 5.57 -16.54 4.01
CA GLN A 87 6.22 -17.72 4.58
C GLN A 87 6.49 -17.54 6.08
N HIS A 88 6.92 -16.35 6.49
CA HIS A 88 7.12 -16.02 7.90
C HIS A 88 5.82 -16.11 8.69
N ALA A 89 4.72 -15.54 8.18
CA ALA A 89 3.40 -15.59 8.82
C ALA A 89 2.89 -17.04 8.95
N PHE A 90 3.05 -17.84 7.89
CA PHE A 90 2.66 -19.24 7.88
C PHE A 90 3.44 -20.07 8.91
N ASN A 91 4.76 -19.88 8.99
CA ASN A 91 5.60 -20.56 9.96
C ASN A 91 5.25 -20.19 11.42
N HIS A 92 4.78 -18.96 11.63
CA HIS A 92 4.27 -18.49 12.92
C HIS A 92 2.80 -18.86 13.19
N LYS A 93 2.17 -19.63 12.28
CA LYS A 93 0.78 -20.06 12.37
C LYS A 93 -0.20 -18.89 12.51
N ALA A 94 0.12 -17.78 11.86
CA ALA A 94 -0.76 -16.61 11.82
C ALA A 94 -2.00 -16.92 11.00
N GLU A 95 -3.19 -16.56 11.50
CA GLU A 95 -4.42 -16.66 10.72
C GLU A 95 -4.43 -15.64 9.57
N PHE A 96 -4.02 -14.42 9.89
CA PHE A 96 -3.94 -13.28 8.99
C PHE A 96 -2.55 -12.65 8.97
N ALA A 97 -2.20 -12.09 7.82
CA ALA A 97 -1.09 -11.16 7.69
C ALA A 97 -1.63 -9.79 7.30
N LEU A 98 -1.24 -8.73 8.02
CA LEU A 98 -1.53 -7.35 7.65
C LEU A 98 -0.29 -6.74 7.01
N PHE A 99 -0.40 -6.31 5.77
CA PHE A 99 0.70 -5.68 5.04
C PHE A 99 0.49 -4.18 4.90
N LEU A 100 1.51 -3.44 5.30
CA LEU A 100 1.61 -1.99 5.13
C LEU A 100 2.88 -1.61 4.37
N GLN A 101 2.82 -0.48 3.67
CA GLN A 101 3.99 0.22 3.15
C GLN A 101 4.42 1.33 4.10
N ASP A 102 5.69 1.73 4.02
CA ASP A 102 6.28 2.77 4.87
C ASP A 102 5.53 4.12 4.82
N ASP A 103 4.84 4.46 3.72
CA ASP A 103 4.03 5.66 3.61
C ASP A 103 2.54 5.47 3.87
N GLN A 104 2.17 4.42 4.58
CA GLN A 104 0.84 4.27 5.12
C GLN A 104 0.78 4.70 6.58
N GLN A 105 -0.43 5.01 7.03
CA GLN A 105 -0.72 5.33 8.41
C GLN A 105 -2.01 4.64 8.83
N MET A 106 -2.00 4.01 10.00
CA MET A 106 -3.21 3.58 10.70
C MET A 106 -3.94 4.83 11.22
N VAL A 107 -5.21 4.98 10.89
CA VAL A 107 -5.98 6.19 11.22
C VAL A 107 -7.02 5.96 12.32
N ARG A 108 -7.27 4.71 12.69
CA ARG A 108 -8.11 4.36 13.84
C ARG A 108 -7.66 3.04 14.45
N LYS A 109 -8.06 2.80 15.70
CA LYS A 109 -7.84 1.53 16.38
C LYS A 109 -8.55 0.39 15.65
N LEU A 110 -7.88 -0.76 15.59
CA LEU A 110 -8.53 -2.02 15.20
C LEU A 110 -9.37 -2.52 16.38
N THR A 111 -10.59 -2.93 16.11
CA THR A 111 -11.54 -3.41 17.13
C THR A 111 -11.90 -4.88 16.91
N GLU A 112 -12.57 -5.50 17.88
CA GLU A 112 -13.14 -6.85 17.70
C GLU A 112 -14.17 -6.89 16.56
N ARG A 113 -14.92 -5.80 16.32
CA ARG A 113 -15.85 -5.70 15.18
C ARG A 113 -15.11 -5.91 13.85
N ASP A 114 -13.86 -5.46 13.75
CA ASP A 114 -13.04 -5.65 12.55
C ASP A 114 -12.61 -7.12 12.39
N LEU A 115 -12.20 -7.77 13.49
CA LEU A 115 -11.81 -9.18 13.45
C LEU A 115 -12.99 -10.08 13.04
N ASP A 116 -14.17 -9.82 13.60
CA ASP A 116 -15.42 -10.51 13.23
C ASP A 116 -15.77 -10.27 11.76
N ALA A 117 -15.59 -9.03 11.27
CA ALA A 117 -15.82 -8.68 9.88
C ALA A 117 -14.86 -9.42 8.92
N PHE A 118 -13.57 -9.57 9.29
CA PHE A 118 -12.61 -10.34 8.49
C PHE A 118 -13.03 -11.81 8.39
N GLN A 119 -13.37 -12.43 9.53
CA GLN A 119 -13.82 -13.82 9.56
C GLN A 119 -15.09 -14.01 8.73
N LYS A 120 -16.08 -13.11 8.90
CA LYS A 120 -17.31 -13.13 8.12
C LYS A 120 -17.04 -12.97 6.62
N PHE A 121 -16.18 -12.04 6.23
CA PHE A 121 -15.79 -11.84 4.83
C PHE A 121 -15.17 -13.11 4.23
N PHE A 122 -14.13 -13.67 4.85
CA PHE A 122 -13.42 -14.82 4.28
C PHE A 122 -14.24 -16.11 4.33
N SER A 123 -15.15 -16.27 5.29
CA SER A 123 -16.07 -17.42 5.35
C SER A 123 -17.13 -17.41 4.23
N ARG A 124 -17.56 -16.22 3.78
CA ARG A 124 -18.57 -16.06 2.72
C ARG A 124 -17.97 -15.96 1.32
N ASN A 125 -16.74 -15.46 1.21
CA ASN A 125 -16.05 -15.28 -0.07
C ASN A 125 -14.90 -16.26 -0.18
N ILE A 126 -15.22 -17.52 -0.52
CA ILE A 126 -14.22 -18.59 -0.55
C ILE A 126 -13.11 -18.32 -1.56
N ASN A 127 -13.41 -17.65 -2.68
CA ASN A 127 -12.45 -17.28 -3.73
C ASN A 127 -11.67 -15.98 -3.44
N SER A 128 -11.57 -15.57 -2.17
CA SER A 128 -10.85 -14.36 -1.78
C SER A 128 -9.81 -14.69 -0.72
N PHE A 129 -8.53 -14.37 -0.94
CA PHE A 129 -7.51 -14.45 0.11
C PHE A 129 -7.10 -13.08 0.65
N GLN A 130 -7.59 -11.99 0.05
CA GLN A 130 -7.22 -10.62 0.40
C GLN A 130 -8.44 -9.74 0.64
N LEU A 131 -8.30 -8.88 1.65
CA LEU A 131 -9.18 -7.75 1.96
C LEU A 131 -8.32 -6.47 2.03
N HIS A 132 -8.48 -5.58 1.07
CA HIS A 132 -7.83 -4.28 1.04
C HIS A 132 -8.44 -3.35 2.08
N THR A 133 -7.63 -2.84 3.01
CA THR A 133 -8.11 -2.12 4.21
C THR A 133 -7.90 -0.60 4.17
N CYS A 134 -7.49 -0.06 3.01
CA CYS A 134 -7.35 1.38 2.84
C CYS A 134 -8.68 2.05 2.48
N PHE A 135 -8.80 3.33 2.85
CA PHE A 135 -9.87 4.19 2.35
C PHE A 135 -9.84 4.27 0.82
N MET A 136 -11.02 4.45 0.23
CA MET A 136 -11.16 4.72 -1.19
C MET A 136 -10.70 6.15 -1.50
N LYS A 137 -10.40 6.44 -2.76
CA LYS A 137 -9.84 7.74 -3.16
C LYS A 137 -10.95 8.59 -3.79
N LEU A 138 -11.22 9.80 -3.29
CA LEU A 138 -12.31 10.63 -3.83
C LEU A 138 -12.11 10.97 -5.32
N SER A 139 -10.87 11.06 -5.78
CA SER A 139 -10.52 11.20 -7.22
C SER A 139 -11.03 10.06 -8.10
N LYS A 140 -11.49 8.94 -7.50
CA LYS A 140 -12.06 7.77 -8.17
C LYS A 140 -13.55 7.59 -7.90
N GLU A 141 -14.22 8.53 -7.24
CA GLU A 141 -15.62 8.39 -6.83
C GLU A 141 -16.56 7.95 -7.97
N LYS A 142 -16.60 8.72 -9.06
CA LYS A 142 -17.44 8.39 -10.22
C LYS A 142 -17.13 7.00 -10.76
N PHE A 143 -15.86 6.62 -10.75
CA PHE A 143 -15.41 5.33 -11.24
C PHE A 143 -15.88 4.20 -10.30
N ASP A 144 -15.64 4.34 -9.00
CA ASP A 144 -15.98 3.34 -8.00
C ASP A 144 -17.50 3.16 -7.88
N ASN A 145 -18.30 4.22 -7.98
CA ASN A 145 -19.76 4.14 -7.97
C ASN A 145 -20.33 3.28 -9.10
N SER A 146 -19.66 3.22 -10.26
CA SER A 146 -20.08 2.41 -11.40
C SER A 146 -19.43 1.02 -11.47
N ASN A 147 -18.35 0.79 -10.72
CA ASN A 147 -17.53 -0.42 -10.86
C ASN A 147 -17.30 -1.15 -9.54
N THR A 148 -18.05 -0.82 -8.50
CA THR A 148 -18.03 -1.55 -7.23
C THR A 148 -19.43 -1.97 -6.81
N TYR A 149 -19.53 -3.18 -6.25
CA TYR A 149 -20.75 -3.72 -5.68
C TYR A 149 -20.45 -4.35 -4.33
N LEU A 150 -21.43 -4.36 -3.43
CA LEU A 150 -21.28 -4.95 -2.10
C LEU A 150 -21.21 -6.48 -2.21
N ASP A 151 -20.34 -7.09 -1.43
CA ASP A 151 -20.21 -8.53 -1.35
C ASP A 151 -21.34 -9.18 -0.53
N SER A 152 -21.45 -10.51 -0.59
CA SER A 152 -22.51 -11.26 0.11
C SER A 152 -22.42 -11.23 1.64
N SER A 153 -21.25 -10.89 2.20
CA SER A 153 -21.07 -10.73 3.65
C SER A 153 -21.41 -9.32 4.15
N GLU A 154 -21.61 -8.36 3.24
CA GLU A 154 -21.78 -6.94 3.53
C GLU A 154 -20.60 -6.34 4.32
N GLN A 155 -19.40 -6.92 4.17
CA GLN A 155 -18.19 -6.44 4.84
C GLN A 155 -17.22 -5.76 3.87
N ALA A 156 -17.41 -5.95 2.56
CA ALA A 156 -16.49 -5.45 1.55
C ALA A 156 -17.22 -5.11 0.25
N TYR A 157 -16.56 -4.30 -0.57
CA TYR A 157 -16.91 -4.08 -1.96
C TYR A 157 -16.04 -4.92 -2.88
N PHE A 158 -16.61 -5.39 -3.97
CA PHE A 158 -15.88 -6.05 -5.05
C PHE A 158 -15.87 -5.20 -6.31
N ARG A 159 -14.83 -5.43 -7.12
CA ARG A 159 -14.72 -4.95 -8.50
C ARG A 159 -14.92 -6.12 -9.47
N PRO A 160 -15.57 -5.93 -10.62
CA PRO A 160 -15.74 -7.00 -11.60
C PRO A 160 -14.39 -7.51 -12.12
N LEU A 161 -14.25 -8.84 -12.22
CA LEU A 161 -13.10 -9.53 -12.80
C LEU A 161 -13.13 -9.42 -14.32
N ASN A 162 -12.52 -8.37 -14.87
CA ASN A 162 -12.55 -8.09 -16.31
C ASN A 162 -11.20 -7.62 -16.88
N GLY A 163 -10.12 -7.74 -16.11
CA GLY A 163 -8.76 -7.36 -16.49
C GLY A 163 -8.50 -5.87 -16.62
N LYS A 164 -9.50 -5.01 -16.35
CA LYS A 164 -9.35 -3.54 -16.47
C LYS A 164 -8.89 -2.88 -15.18
N LEU A 165 -9.04 -3.57 -14.05
CA LEU A 165 -8.88 -3.02 -12.71
C LEU A 165 -8.00 -3.93 -11.87
N LEU A 166 -7.49 -3.41 -10.76
CA LEU A 166 -7.00 -4.26 -9.69
C LEU A 166 -8.23 -4.79 -8.94
N ALA A 167 -8.65 -6.00 -9.29
CA ALA A 167 -9.77 -6.70 -8.68
C ALA A 167 -9.36 -8.05 -8.06
N GLY A 168 -8.20 -8.61 -8.43
CA GLY A 168 -7.66 -9.85 -7.90
C GLY A 168 -6.65 -9.65 -6.76
N PHE A 169 -5.86 -8.57 -6.79
CA PHE A 169 -4.79 -8.33 -5.80
C PHE A 169 -4.29 -6.89 -5.76
N CYS A 170 -3.76 -6.50 -4.59
CA CYS A 170 -2.85 -5.37 -4.45
C CYS A 170 -1.81 -5.65 -3.36
N ASP A 171 -0.80 -4.79 -3.23
CA ASP A 171 0.33 -5.02 -2.32
C ASP A 171 0.05 -4.76 -0.82
N THR A 172 -1.15 -4.29 -0.44
CA THR A 172 -1.48 -3.92 0.95
C THR A 172 -2.87 -4.40 1.40
N GLY A 173 -3.02 -4.65 2.70
CA GLY A 173 -4.28 -5.08 3.31
C GLY A 173 -4.13 -6.30 4.21
N ILE A 174 -5.26 -6.91 4.55
CA ILE A 174 -5.35 -8.16 5.30
C ILE A 174 -5.37 -9.34 4.34
N TYR A 175 -4.54 -10.34 4.61
CA TYR A 175 -4.47 -11.57 3.85
C TYR A 175 -4.75 -12.77 4.75
N LYS A 176 -5.61 -13.67 4.28
CA LYS A 176 -5.82 -14.98 4.92
C LYS A 176 -4.67 -15.90 4.51
N VAL A 177 -3.81 -16.23 5.48
CA VAL A 177 -2.47 -16.81 5.21
C VAL A 177 -2.56 -18.20 4.57
N ASP A 178 -3.35 -19.12 5.15
CA ASP A 178 -3.53 -20.47 4.60
C ASP A 178 -4.09 -20.45 3.17
N ARG A 179 -5.06 -19.57 2.90
CA ARG A 179 -5.71 -19.46 1.60
C ARG A 179 -4.78 -18.89 0.52
N PHE A 180 -3.84 -18.03 0.89
CA PHE A 180 -2.77 -17.62 -0.03
C PHE A 180 -1.98 -18.83 -0.53
N PHE A 181 -1.55 -19.72 0.38
CA PHE A 181 -0.83 -20.94 0.01
C PHE A 181 -1.69 -21.96 -0.72
N GLU A 182 -2.99 -22.03 -0.42
CA GLU A 182 -3.94 -22.87 -1.17
C GLU A 182 -4.07 -22.45 -2.64
N PHE A 183 -4.09 -21.14 -2.91
CA PHE A 183 -4.41 -20.61 -4.24
C PHE A 183 -3.20 -20.30 -5.13
N VAL A 184 -2.12 -19.83 -4.50
CA VAL A 184 -1.05 -19.11 -5.19
C VAL A 184 0.33 -19.71 -4.89
N ASP A 185 0.56 -20.15 -3.65
CA ASP A 185 1.86 -20.59 -3.10
C ASP A 185 2.92 -19.47 -3.05
N LYS A 186 3.18 -18.78 -4.18
CA LYS A 186 4.08 -17.63 -4.27
C LYS A 186 3.63 -16.58 -5.29
N LEU A 187 3.92 -15.31 -5.00
CA LEU A 187 3.79 -14.21 -5.96
C LEU A 187 4.89 -14.30 -7.02
N VAL A 188 4.56 -13.90 -8.25
CA VAL A 188 5.54 -13.62 -9.29
C VAL A 188 6.35 -12.39 -8.87
N ILE A 189 7.67 -12.49 -8.97
CA ILE A 189 8.59 -11.40 -8.65
C ILE A 189 9.16 -10.78 -9.93
N GLY A 190 9.53 -9.50 -9.87
CA GLY A 190 9.98 -8.74 -11.04
C GLY A 190 11.16 -9.39 -11.76
N GLN A 191 12.08 -10.04 -11.02
CA GLN A 191 13.23 -10.75 -11.57
C GLN A 191 12.83 -11.88 -12.51
N GLU A 192 11.78 -12.64 -12.19
CA GLU A 192 11.31 -13.78 -12.99
C GLU A 192 10.80 -13.34 -14.37
N ILE A 193 10.34 -12.08 -14.49
CA ILE A 193 9.76 -11.52 -15.72
C ILE A 193 10.61 -10.39 -16.32
N GLY A 194 11.81 -10.13 -15.78
CA GLY A 194 12.69 -9.06 -16.25
C GLY A 194 12.15 -7.64 -16.02
N GLU A 195 11.30 -7.43 -15.02
CA GLU A 195 10.67 -6.16 -14.69
C GLU A 195 11.16 -5.61 -13.34
N THR A 196 11.32 -4.29 -13.27
CA THR A 196 11.78 -3.59 -12.05
C THR A 196 10.73 -2.65 -11.47
N ALA A 197 9.68 -2.33 -12.24
CA ALA A 197 8.59 -1.48 -11.81
C ALA A 197 7.55 -2.30 -11.02
N ALA A 198 7.47 -2.07 -9.70
CA ALA A 198 6.55 -2.79 -8.80
C ALA A 198 5.09 -2.78 -9.29
N ASN A 199 4.62 -1.67 -9.85
CA ASN A 199 3.25 -1.55 -10.37
C ASN A 199 2.96 -2.44 -11.59
N ILE A 200 3.98 -2.84 -12.36
CA ILE A 200 3.82 -3.79 -13.47
C ILE A 200 3.77 -5.21 -12.90
N VAL A 201 4.62 -5.52 -11.93
CA VAL A 201 4.63 -6.83 -11.23
C VAL A 201 3.32 -7.05 -10.47
N GLU A 202 2.80 -6.04 -9.78
CA GLU A 202 1.49 -6.05 -9.12
C GLU A 202 0.38 -6.37 -10.15
N LYS A 203 0.39 -5.70 -11.30
CA LYS A 203 -0.58 -5.97 -12.37
C LYS A 203 -0.49 -7.41 -12.87
N VAL A 204 0.72 -7.94 -13.07
CA VAL A 204 0.91 -9.34 -13.51
C VAL A 204 0.31 -10.32 -12.50
N ASN A 205 0.58 -10.13 -11.20
CA ASN A 205 -0.01 -10.95 -10.15
C ASN A 205 -1.55 -10.81 -10.13
N ASN A 206 -2.07 -9.58 -10.23
CA ASN A 206 -3.51 -9.35 -10.33
C ASN A 206 -4.13 -10.12 -11.51
N ASP A 207 -3.56 -10.01 -12.71
CA ASP A 207 -4.08 -10.69 -13.90
C ASP A 207 -4.08 -12.22 -13.72
N ILE A 208 -3.05 -12.79 -13.07
CA ILE A 208 -2.99 -14.22 -12.73
C ILE A 208 -4.14 -14.60 -11.79
N PHE A 209 -4.40 -13.81 -10.75
CA PHE A 209 -5.45 -14.12 -9.79
C PHE A 209 -6.84 -13.96 -10.37
N GLU A 210 -7.07 -12.91 -11.17
CA GLU A 210 -8.33 -12.76 -11.90
C GLU A 210 -8.58 -13.95 -12.82
N SER A 211 -7.55 -14.47 -13.50
CA SER A 211 -7.67 -15.65 -14.36
C SER A 211 -8.07 -16.93 -13.60
N LYS A 212 -7.78 -16.99 -12.30
CA LYS A 212 -8.17 -18.07 -11.38
C LYS A 212 -9.53 -17.83 -10.71
N GLY A 213 -10.23 -16.74 -11.05
CA GLY A 213 -11.49 -16.35 -10.39
C GLY A 213 -11.31 -15.83 -8.97
N ILE A 214 -10.07 -15.51 -8.57
CA ILE A 214 -9.77 -14.98 -7.25
C ILE A 214 -10.08 -13.49 -7.23
N GLN A 215 -10.75 -13.05 -6.17
CA GLN A 215 -11.23 -11.68 -6.03
C GLN A 215 -10.78 -11.06 -4.70
N MET A 216 -10.27 -9.84 -4.76
CA MET A 216 -9.91 -9.04 -3.60
C MET A 216 -11.12 -8.22 -3.13
N GLY A 217 -11.43 -8.28 -1.83
CA GLY A 217 -12.41 -7.39 -1.21
C GLY A 217 -11.82 -6.01 -0.92
N ILE A 218 -12.60 -4.95 -1.01
CA ILE A 218 -12.27 -3.61 -0.51
C ILE A 218 -13.07 -3.42 0.77
N TYR A 219 -12.40 -3.38 1.92
CA TYR A 219 -13.05 -3.37 3.22
C TYR A 219 -13.99 -2.17 3.38
N ALA A 220 -15.20 -2.44 3.86
CA ALA A 220 -16.22 -1.41 4.04
C ALA A 220 -15.87 -0.46 5.19
N TYR A 221 -15.03 -0.86 6.14
CA TYR A 221 -14.68 -0.07 7.31
C TYR A 221 -13.16 0.12 7.37
N PRO A 222 -12.54 0.83 6.42
CA PRO A 222 -11.09 0.98 6.37
C PRO A 222 -10.51 1.58 7.66
N PHE A 223 -9.25 1.27 7.94
CA PHE A 223 -8.55 1.72 9.16
C PHE A 223 -7.12 2.20 8.91
N MET A 224 -6.69 2.22 7.66
CA MET A 224 -5.40 2.76 7.26
C MET A 224 -5.53 3.53 5.93
N MET A 225 -4.55 4.37 5.62
CA MET A 225 -4.49 5.04 4.32
C MET A 225 -3.05 5.40 3.98
N PHE A 226 -2.75 5.47 2.69
CA PHE A 226 -1.51 6.09 2.20
C PHE A 226 -1.48 7.57 2.57
N LEU A 227 -0.32 8.09 2.96
CA LEU A 227 -0.14 9.52 3.17
C LEU A 227 -0.38 10.28 1.87
N PRO A 228 -1.10 11.41 1.90
CA PRO A 228 -1.35 12.20 0.73
C PRO A 228 -0.06 12.93 0.34
N MET A 229 0.10 13.17 -0.96
CA MET A 229 1.18 13.97 -1.54
C MET A 229 2.58 13.48 -1.15
N ALA A 230 2.73 12.18 -0.85
CA ALA A 230 4.00 11.62 -0.42
C ALA A 230 5.08 11.70 -1.50
N ILE A 231 6.31 12.00 -1.09
CA ILE A 231 7.49 11.91 -1.98
C ILE A 231 7.70 10.47 -2.43
N SER A 232 8.13 10.25 -3.67
CA SER A 232 8.33 8.90 -4.22
C SER A 232 9.76 8.65 -4.66
N TYR A 233 10.22 7.42 -4.41
CA TYR A 233 11.44 6.87 -4.97
C TYR A 233 11.07 5.99 -6.16
N ARG A 234 11.74 6.15 -7.31
CA ARG A 234 11.55 5.29 -8.47
C ARG A 234 12.86 4.60 -8.81
N ASN A 235 12.84 3.27 -8.87
CA ASN A 235 14.02 2.44 -9.08
C ASN A 235 15.14 2.74 -8.08
N LYS A 236 14.79 2.87 -6.80
CA LYS A 236 15.72 3.20 -5.71
C LYS A 236 16.53 4.49 -5.93
N SER A 237 16.03 5.40 -6.77
CA SER A 237 16.70 6.66 -7.11
C SER A 237 15.71 7.82 -7.18
N ARG A 238 16.21 9.03 -6.98
CA ARG A 238 15.44 10.27 -7.15
C ARG A 238 16.08 11.11 -8.25
N ASP A 239 15.42 11.15 -9.40
CA ASP A 239 15.85 11.99 -10.52
C ASP A 239 15.64 13.47 -10.14
N PRO A 240 16.62 14.38 -10.36
CA PRO A 240 16.46 15.81 -10.07
C PRO A 240 15.22 16.45 -10.69
N ILE A 241 14.81 16.01 -11.89
CA ILE A 241 13.59 16.51 -12.54
C ILE A 241 12.36 16.04 -11.78
N HIS A 242 12.36 14.78 -11.35
CA HIS A 242 11.27 14.19 -10.56
C HIS A 242 11.15 14.89 -9.20
N TRP A 243 12.28 15.15 -8.54
CA TRP A 243 12.35 15.94 -7.32
C TRP A 243 11.75 17.34 -7.50
N LEU A 244 12.10 18.05 -8.58
CA LEU A 244 11.59 19.38 -8.86
C LEU A 244 10.07 19.38 -9.07
N ILE A 245 9.56 18.41 -9.84
CA ILE A 245 8.12 18.27 -10.09
C ILE A 245 7.36 17.98 -8.79
N GLU A 246 7.89 17.08 -7.96
CA GLU A 246 7.33 16.79 -6.64
C GLU A 246 7.30 18.06 -5.79
N LYS A 247 8.40 18.82 -5.75
CA LYS A 247 8.47 20.08 -5.00
C LYS A 247 7.46 21.11 -5.49
N LEU A 248 7.31 21.28 -6.81
CA LEU A 248 6.32 22.18 -7.40
C LEU A 248 4.87 21.71 -7.17
N GLY A 249 4.64 20.40 -7.12
CA GLY A 249 3.35 19.81 -6.78
C GLY A 249 2.99 19.94 -5.29
N GLY A 250 3.95 20.32 -4.45
CA GLY A 250 3.79 20.34 -2.99
C GLY A 250 3.85 18.94 -2.38
N ALA A 251 4.67 18.04 -2.94
CA ALA A 251 4.95 16.77 -2.31
C ALA A 251 5.66 16.97 -0.98
N GLY A 252 5.38 16.12 0.01
CA GLY A 252 5.87 16.29 1.36
C GLY A 252 5.49 15.14 2.28
N PHE A 253 5.43 15.47 3.57
CA PHE A 253 5.03 14.56 4.63
C PHE A 253 3.81 15.17 5.33
N TYR A 254 2.66 14.55 5.13
CA TYR A 254 1.36 15.07 5.57
C TYR A 254 0.63 13.96 6.34
N PRO A 255 0.94 13.75 7.62
CA PRO A 255 0.29 12.72 8.42
C PRO A 255 -1.19 13.05 8.65
N TYR A 256 -1.99 12.02 8.91
CA TYR A 256 -3.39 12.18 9.32
C TYR A 256 -3.51 12.42 10.81
N GLU A 257 -4.57 13.10 11.21
CA GLU A 257 -5.06 12.98 12.58
C GLU A 257 -5.67 11.57 12.78
N LEU A 258 -5.56 11.03 13.99
CA LEU A 258 -6.25 9.80 14.34
C LEU A 258 -7.74 10.11 14.51
N MET A 259 -8.59 9.25 13.94
CA MET A 259 -10.04 9.34 14.11
C MET A 259 -10.41 9.17 15.58
N ASN A 260 -11.30 10.03 16.06
CA ASN A 260 -11.90 9.91 17.38
C ASN A 260 -13.07 8.89 17.39
N GLU A 261 -13.62 8.61 18.56
CA GLU A 261 -14.68 7.60 18.72
C GLU A 261 -15.97 7.93 17.95
N GLU A 262 -16.35 9.22 17.85
CA GLU A 262 -17.52 9.67 17.10
C GLU A 262 -17.33 9.45 15.59
N GLU A 263 -16.15 9.79 15.07
CA GLU A 263 -15.81 9.58 13.66
C GLU A 263 -15.76 8.09 13.30
N ILE A 264 -15.26 7.25 14.21
CA ILE A 264 -15.24 5.80 14.04
C ILE A 264 -16.67 5.25 14.02
N GLU A 265 -17.53 5.62 14.96
CA GLU A 265 -18.91 5.12 14.98
C GLU A 265 -19.68 5.60 13.73
N LYS A 266 -19.49 6.86 13.31
CA LYS A 266 -20.03 7.37 12.05
C LYS A 266 -19.61 6.53 10.82
N LEU A 267 -18.37 6.05 10.77
CA LEU A 267 -17.90 5.16 9.70
C LEU A 267 -18.62 3.81 9.72
N PHE A 268 -18.87 3.25 10.90
CA PHE A 268 -19.59 1.98 11.07
C PHE A 268 -21.09 2.10 10.80
N GLU A 269 -21.72 3.20 11.19
CA GLU A 269 -23.16 3.43 11.04
C GLU A 269 -23.59 3.93 9.66
N ARG A 270 -22.64 4.38 8.82
CA ARG A 270 -22.96 4.87 7.47
C ARG A 270 -23.72 3.80 6.66
N HIS A 271 -24.56 4.25 5.74
CA HIS A 271 -25.17 3.35 4.79
C HIS A 271 -24.13 2.81 3.80
N LEU A 272 -24.10 1.50 3.53
CA LEU A 272 -23.06 0.88 2.69
C LEU A 272 -23.09 1.30 1.22
N SER A 273 -24.13 1.98 0.74
CA SER A 273 -24.07 2.67 -0.56
C SER A 273 -23.12 3.88 -0.57
N GLU A 274 -22.76 4.40 0.60
CA GLU A 274 -21.78 5.47 0.75
C GLU A 274 -20.39 4.86 0.93
N ARG A 275 -19.53 5.10 -0.05
CA ARG A 275 -18.18 4.54 -0.06
C ARG A 275 -17.29 5.34 0.89
N PRO A 276 -16.37 4.70 1.63
CA PRO A 276 -15.50 5.37 2.58
C PRO A 276 -14.32 6.03 1.85
N TYR A 277 -14.55 7.21 1.26
CA TYR A 277 -13.48 8.00 0.63
C TYR A 277 -12.64 8.72 1.68
N ALA A 278 -11.31 8.64 1.58
CA ALA A 278 -10.37 9.21 2.55
C ALA A 278 -10.64 10.69 2.83
N GLU A 279 -10.83 11.49 1.78
CA GLU A 279 -11.05 12.93 1.88
C GLU A 279 -12.38 13.31 2.58
N ASN A 280 -13.30 12.37 2.76
CA ASN A 280 -14.57 12.60 3.47
C ASN A 280 -14.52 12.20 4.96
N TYR A 281 -13.53 11.40 5.35
CA TYR A 281 -13.46 10.78 6.68
C TYR A 281 -12.18 11.11 7.45
N LEU A 282 -11.11 11.52 6.76
CA LEU A 282 -9.81 11.76 7.36
C LEU A 282 -9.48 13.25 7.34
N THR A 283 -8.80 13.70 8.40
CA THR A 283 -8.25 15.05 8.49
C THR A 283 -6.75 14.99 8.26
N CYS A 284 -6.24 15.85 7.38
CA CYS A 284 -4.83 15.94 7.07
C CYS A 284 -4.40 17.40 6.94
N HIS A 285 -3.40 17.80 7.73
CA HIS A 285 -2.93 19.17 7.74
C HIS A 285 -1.98 19.49 6.58
N GLY A 286 -2.07 20.70 6.03
CA GLY A 286 -1.23 21.20 4.94
C GLY A 286 -1.70 20.85 3.53
N VAL A 287 -2.84 20.17 3.41
CA VAL A 287 -3.49 19.79 2.14
C VAL A 287 -5.00 20.08 2.14
N GLU A 288 -5.46 20.93 3.06
CA GLU A 288 -6.88 21.28 3.25
C GLU A 288 -7.46 22.08 2.06
N ASP A 289 -6.60 22.75 1.30
CA ASP A 289 -6.97 23.52 0.10
C ASP A 289 -7.22 22.61 -1.12
N LEU A 290 -6.89 21.33 -1.03
CA LEU A 290 -7.03 20.38 -2.12
C LEU A 290 -8.39 19.70 -2.09
N LYS A 291 -9.08 19.71 -3.25
CA LYS A 291 -10.33 18.98 -3.42
C LYS A 291 -10.16 17.45 -3.32
N THR A 292 -9.01 16.94 -3.76
CA THR A 292 -8.69 15.51 -3.78
C THR A 292 -7.19 15.35 -3.58
N TRP A 293 -6.76 14.26 -2.96
CA TRP A 293 -5.35 14.03 -2.69
C TRP A 293 -4.69 13.08 -3.70
N ALA A 294 -3.39 13.30 -3.94
CA ALA A 294 -2.58 12.37 -4.72
C ALA A 294 -1.94 11.35 -3.78
N PHE A 295 -2.21 10.07 -3.99
CA PHE A 295 -1.59 8.97 -3.22
C PHE A 295 -0.51 8.25 -4.02
N SER A 296 -0.04 8.89 -5.10
CA SER A 296 1.07 8.43 -5.91
C SER A 296 1.98 9.61 -6.20
N GLY A 297 3.28 9.38 -6.06
CA GLY A 297 4.27 10.44 -6.24
C GLY A 297 4.61 10.76 -7.69
N GLY A 298 5.42 11.80 -7.87
CA GLY A 298 5.83 12.33 -9.18
C GLY A 298 4.78 13.23 -9.82
N VAL A 299 4.64 13.11 -11.14
CA VAL A 299 3.79 14.02 -11.96
C VAL A 299 2.32 13.97 -11.55
N THR A 300 1.83 12.84 -11.02
CA THR A 300 0.45 12.69 -10.54
C THR A 300 0.10 13.70 -9.45
N ILE A 301 1.06 14.13 -8.64
CA ILE A 301 0.85 15.17 -7.61
C ILE A 301 0.38 16.48 -8.26
N THR A 302 0.95 16.85 -9.40
CA THR A 302 0.60 18.11 -10.09
C THR A 302 -0.83 18.14 -10.63
N SER A 303 -1.43 16.98 -10.96
CA SER A 303 -2.80 16.95 -11.48
C SER A 303 -3.87 17.24 -10.43
N HIS A 304 -3.49 17.13 -9.14
CA HIS A 304 -4.35 17.42 -7.99
C HIS A 304 -4.24 18.88 -7.55
N ARG A 305 -3.27 19.63 -8.10
CA ARG A 305 -3.19 21.08 -7.99
C ARG A 305 -4.04 21.75 -9.08
N GLY A 306 -4.45 22.99 -8.83
CA GLY A 306 -5.14 23.84 -9.82
C GLY A 306 -4.20 24.63 -10.72
N GLY A 307 -4.77 25.35 -11.69
CA GLY A 307 -4.07 26.40 -12.45
C GLY A 307 -2.83 25.94 -13.24
N LEU A 308 -1.78 26.76 -13.20
CA LEU A 308 -0.55 26.58 -13.99
C LEU A 308 0.20 25.28 -13.65
N ILE A 309 0.16 24.84 -12.40
CA ILE A 309 0.84 23.60 -11.96
C ILE A 309 0.22 22.38 -12.65
N LYS A 310 -1.12 22.33 -12.74
CA LYS A 310 -1.85 21.28 -13.47
C LYS A 310 -1.51 21.29 -14.95
N PHE A 311 -1.47 22.47 -15.55
CA PHE A 311 -1.14 22.64 -16.96
C PHE A 311 0.26 22.09 -17.25
N LEU A 312 1.26 22.50 -16.45
CA LEU A 312 2.64 22.01 -16.56
C LEU A 312 2.72 20.49 -16.40
N GLY A 313 2.04 19.93 -15.41
CA GLY A 313 1.93 18.49 -15.18
C GLY A 313 1.40 17.73 -16.39
N ASN A 314 0.29 18.21 -16.94
CA ASN A 314 -0.34 17.62 -18.12
C ASN A 314 0.56 17.70 -19.36
N THR A 315 1.25 18.82 -19.57
CA THR A 315 2.19 19.01 -20.68
C THR A 315 3.40 18.08 -20.57
N LEU A 316 3.96 17.92 -19.36
CA LEU A 316 5.08 17.01 -19.13
C LEU A 316 4.68 15.54 -19.34
N ASN A 317 3.47 15.16 -18.93
CA ASN A 317 2.92 13.83 -19.19
C ASN A 317 2.65 13.60 -20.69
N SER A 318 2.00 14.55 -21.37
CA SER A 318 1.56 14.39 -22.76
C SER A 318 2.73 14.34 -23.75
N LEU A 319 3.80 15.10 -23.51
CA LEU A 319 4.96 15.13 -24.39
C LEU A 319 5.81 13.85 -24.29
N ASN A 320 5.47 12.90 -23.41
CA ASN A 320 6.24 11.66 -23.17
C ASN A 320 7.75 11.95 -22.98
N ILE A 321 8.09 13.18 -22.56
CA ILE A 321 9.47 13.66 -22.41
C ILE A 321 10.24 12.68 -21.53
N TRP A 322 9.57 12.15 -20.52
CA TRP A 322 10.07 11.10 -19.64
C TRP A 322 10.53 9.82 -20.36
N ARG A 323 9.74 9.30 -21.31
CA ARG A 323 10.13 8.13 -22.12
C ARG A 323 11.32 8.44 -23.04
N LYS A 324 11.39 9.66 -23.58
CA LYS A 324 12.51 10.10 -24.42
C LYS A 324 13.81 10.30 -23.61
N PHE A 325 13.74 10.90 -22.43
CA PHE A 325 14.89 11.06 -21.52
C PHE A 325 15.38 9.72 -20.97
N LYS A 326 14.48 8.79 -20.61
CA LYS A 326 14.85 7.44 -20.15
C LYS A 326 15.59 6.65 -21.25
N LYS A 327 15.13 6.76 -22.51
CA LYS A 327 15.84 6.22 -23.69
C LYS A 327 17.19 6.89 -23.95
N LEU A 328 17.30 8.20 -23.74
CA LEU A 328 18.58 8.91 -23.91
C LEU A 328 19.60 8.51 -22.84
N LYS A 329 19.17 8.43 -21.57
CA LYS A 329 20.01 8.03 -20.44
C LYS A 329 20.48 6.58 -20.56
N SER A 330 19.61 5.66 -21.00
CA SER A 330 20.02 4.27 -21.27
C SER A 330 21.05 4.19 -22.40
N LYS A 331 20.91 5.03 -23.44
CA LYS A 331 21.83 5.08 -24.59
C LYS A 331 23.17 5.71 -24.22
N LEU A 332 23.19 6.70 -23.32
CA LEU A 332 24.43 7.30 -22.78
C LEU A 332 25.16 6.33 -21.86
N ASN A 333 24.44 5.58 -21.02
CA ASN A 333 25.05 4.57 -20.15
C ASN A 333 25.58 3.35 -20.91
N SER A 334 25.07 3.05 -22.10
CA SER A 334 25.63 2.02 -22.99
C SER A 334 26.82 2.48 -23.82
N ILE A 335 27.11 3.78 -23.86
CA ILE A 335 28.28 4.36 -24.55
C ILE A 335 29.49 4.48 -23.59
N ASN A 336 29.23 4.48 -22.27
CA ASN A 336 30.25 4.55 -21.23
C ASN A 336 30.58 3.18 -20.57
N LYS A 337 30.10 2.08 -21.15
CA LYS A 337 30.55 0.70 -20.91
C LYS A 337 31.22 0.21 -22.18
#